data_AF-A0A3A4PCP5-F1
#
_entry.id   AF-A0A3A4PCP5-F1
#
_cell.length_a   1.000
_cell.length_b   1.000
_cell.length_c   1.000
_cell.angle_alpha   90.00
_cell.angle_beta   90.00
_cell.angle_gamma   90.00
#
_symmetry.space_group_name_H-M   'P 1'
#
loop_
_entity.id
_entity.type
_entity.pdbx_description
1 polymer ?
#
loop_
_entity_poly.entity_id
_entity_poly.type
_entity_poly.pdbx_seq_one_letter_code
_entity_poly.pdbx_strand_id
1 'polypeptide(L)'
;MSSTWSAARGRATRTGTTTWTWSTSRSSSTATPVPTPDIRNRDALRWIRTVTAASIWTTWRSSSASFTARIPGDIMRTSPDDPSRPSGRKEAVYHGTPDIPGRCSFRHAFTLVETLVSLSVIAVLLSLLIPSLHSAREKMRTLKCASNVKSVVFEFQLFAEGLSEAGRGESDRLGASRFRIEDFQESLYGVDEFWRYGDVLQVEVSSADHLMTCPSAGAALTLIPGGPCEQSVGPFEDVSIALNMRLYRPVVRFRGERLLAPPGSAWMSPQSLNHPYAPLTIEVDGPGARSRGIDPFYIAPPVGQKDDPYADGRFWTPSTRHGGQTIVGFLGGHVLTSSHPATEHWDWSYSAETFGG
;
A
#
# COMPACT_ATOMS: atom_id res chain seq x y z
N MET A 1 28.84 26.19 -6.25
CA MET A 1 29.88 26.54 -5.25
C MET A 1 30.70 25.29 -5.01
N SER A 2 32.02 25.40 -5.17
CA SER A 2 33.02 24.34 -5.25
C SER A 2 33.23 23.59 -3.93
N SER A 3 33.39 22.28 -3.97
CA SER A 3 33.88 21.49 -2.83
C SER A 3 35.23 20.84 -3.15
N THR A 4 36.24 21.26 -2.38
CA THR A 4 37.60 20.72 -2.31
C THR A 4 37.65 19.38 -1.60
N TRP A 5 38.53 18.48 -2.06
CA TRP A 5 38.83 17.21 -1.42
C TRP A 5 40.02 17.37 -0.47
N SER A 6 39.92 16.83 0.75
CA SER A 6 41.07 16.71 1.67
C SER A 6 41.25 15.24 2.03
N ALA A 7 42.45 14.70 1.78
CA ALA A 7 42.84 13.35 2.13
C ALA A 7 43.60 13.36 3.46
N ALA A 8 43.04 12.75 4.50
CA ALA A 8 43.76 12.46 5.74
C ALA A 8 44.58 11.18 5.57
N ARG A 9 45.91 11.29 5.70
CA ARG A 9 46.83 10.15 5.70
C ARG A 9 46.90 9.53 7.11
N GLY A 10 46.28 8.36 7.28
CA GLY A 10 46.51 7.47 8.42
C GLY A 10 47.79 6.65 8.24
N ARG A 11 48.60 6.58 9.30
CA ARG A 11 49.93 5.96 9.35
C ARG A 11 49.83 4.43 9.29
N ALA A 12 50.64 3.80 8.43
CA ALA A 12 50.69 2.35 8.23
C ALA A 12 51.30 1.61 9.44
N THR A 13 50.60 0.57 9.92
CA THR A 13 51.17 -0.51 10.72
C THR A 13 50.97 -1.85 9.99
N ARG A 14 52.02 -2.66 10.06
CA ARG A 14 52.34 -3.79 9.18
C ARG A 14 51.69 -5.09 9.67
N THR A 15 50.42 -5.30 9.34
CA THR A 15 49.73 -6.61 9.27
C THR A 15 48.37 -6.37 8.60
N GLY A 16 48.27 -6.69 7.30
CA GLY A 16 47.17 -6.24 6.45
C GLY A 16 45.92 -7.11 6.53
N THR A 17 44.82 -6.52 6.98
CA THR A 17 43.46 -6.88 6.54
C THR A 17 42.68 -5.58 6.41
N THR A 18 42.64 -5.04 5.19
CA THR A 18 41.91 -3.79 4.89
C THR A 18 40.42 -4.11 4.77
N THR A 19 39.65 -3.77 5.79
CA THR A 19 38.18 -3.82 5.76
C THR A 19 37.65 -2.55 5.08
N TRP A 20 36.89 -2.72 4.00
CA TRP A 20 36.18 -1.62 3.34
C TRP A 20 34.82 -1.43 4.02
N THR A 21 34.59 -0.28 4.65
CA THR A 21 33.26 0.12 5.13
C THR A 21 32.63 1.11 4.14
N TRP A 22 31.45 0.78 3.64
CA TRP A 22 30.64 1.69 2.83
C TRP A 22 29.75 2.52 3.76
N SER A 23 29.92 3.84 3.77
CA SER A 23 28.93 4.75 4.34
C SER A 23 28.10 5.36 3.20
N THR A 24 26.85 4.93 3.05
CA THR A 24 25.88 5.63 2.19
C THR A 24 25.31 6.81 2.97
N SER A 25 25.79 8.03 2.68
CA SER A 25 25.08 9.24 3.09
C SER A 25 23.84 9.38 2.19
N ARG A 26 22.66 9.22 2.78
CA ARG A 26 21.38 9.42 2.09
C ARG A 26 21.14 10.93 2.02
N SER A 27 21.31 11.53 0.85
CA SER A 27 20.91 12.91 0.61
C SER A 27 19.37 12.99 0.63
N SER A 28 18.85 13.79 1.55
CA SER A 28 17.45 14.20 1.59
C SER A 28 17.12 14.98 0.31
N SER A 29 16.44 14.32 -0.62
CA SER A 29 15.82 14.99 -1.77
C SER A 29 14.48 15.54 -1.32
N THR A 30 14.42 16.85 -1.12
CA THR A 30 13.18 17.59 -0.93
C THR A 30 12.35 17.44 -2.21
N ALA A 31 11.27 16.66 -2.14
CA ALA A 31 10.30 16.56 -3.22
C ALA A 31 9.67 17.94 -3.43
N THR A 32 9.86 18.51 -4.62
CA THR A 32 9.11 19.70 -5.05
C THR A 32 7.72 19.26 -5.51
N PRO A 33 6.67 20.02 -5.20
CA PRO A 33 5.30 19.66 -5.59
C PRO A 33 5.14 19.65 -7.10
N VAL A 34 4.50 18.61 -7.63
CA VAL A 34 4.12 18.49 -9.03
C VAL A 34 2.94 19.43 -9.29
N PRO A 35 3.04 20.42 -10.20
CA PRO A 35 1.92 21.31 -10.50
C PRO A 35 0.83 20.55 -11.27
N THR A 36 -0.42 20.75 -10.85
CA THR A 36 -1.63 20.31 -11.58
C THR A 36 -1.76 21.11 -12.88
N PRO A 37 -1.98 20.46 -14.04
CA PRO A 37 -2.10 21.17 -15.32
C PRO A 37 -3.48 21.83 -15.45
N ASP A 38 -3.48 23.15 -15.62
CA ASP A 38 -4.63 23.96 -16.02
C ASP A 38 -4.98 23.68 -17.50
N ILE A 39 -6.19 23.15 -17.73
CA ILE A 39 -6.69 22.68 -19.03
C ILE A 39 -7.04 23.85 -19.97
N ARG A 40 -6.95 25.11 -19.53
CA ARG A 40 -7.25 26.29 -20.36
C ARG A 40 -6.03 26.98 -20.98
N ASN A 41 -4.81 26.53 -20.72
CA ASN A 41 -3.62 27.16 -21.29
C ASN A 41 -3.19 26.51 -22.63
N ARG A 42 -3.04 27.35 -23.67
CA ARG A 42 -2.58 26.97 -25.04
C ARG A 42 -1.18 26.36 -25.08
N ASP A 43 -0.46 26.33 -23.96
CA ASP A 43 0.86 25.72 -23.81
C ASP A 43 0.84 24.19 -23.64
N ALA A 44 -0.31 23.56 -23.36
CA ALA A 44 -0.44 22.10 -23.26
C ALA A 44 -0.09 21.37 -24.59
N LEU A 45 -0.21 22.05 -25.73
CA LEU A 45 0.17 21.53 -27.04
C LEU A 45 1.69 21.53 -27.30
N ARG A 46 2.49 22.23 -26.47
CA ARG A 46 3.96 22.18 -26.59
C ARG A 46 4.55 20.89 -26.01
N TRP A 47 3.92 20.30 -24.99
CA TRP A 47 4.38 19.04 -24.40
C TRP A 47 4.21 17.84 -25.34
N ILE A 48 3.13 17.81 -26.14
CA ILE A 48 2.93 16.81 -27.20
C ILE A 48 3.96 16.98 -28.34
N ARG A 49 4.46 18.21 -28.57
CA ARG A 49 5.48 18.49 -29.59
C ARG A 49 6.92 18.17 -29.17
N THR A 50 7.22 18.00 -27.89
CA THR A 50 8.58 17.66 -27.41
C THR A 50 8.87 16.16 -27.37
N VAL A 51 7.88 15.29 -27.59
CA VAL A 51 8.07 13.83 -27.70
C VAL A 51 8.39 13.39 -29.15
N THR A 52 8.62 14.33 -30.06
CA THR A 52 8.97 14.00 -31.45
C THR A 52 10.38 13.42 -31.57
N ALA A 53 10.44 12.11 -31.83
CA ALA A 53 11.48 11.33 -32.51
C ALA A 53 12.88 11.22 -31.87
N ALA A 54 13.38 12.20 -31.14
CA ALA A 54 14.77 12.20 -30.65
C ALA A 54 15.01 11.18 -29.53
N SER A 55 14.08 11.06 -28.57
CA SER A 55 14.24 10.20 -27.39
C SER A 55 14.16 8.70 -27.72
N ILE A 56 13.32 8.33 -28.69
CA ILE A 56 13.16 6.94 -29.13
C ILE A 56 14.41 6.46 -29.89
N TRP A 57 15.02 7.35 -30.68
CA TRP A 57 16.26 7.03 -31.41
C TRP A 57 17.46 6.86 -30.49
N THR A 58 17.57 7.65 -29.41
CA THR A 58 18.71 7.57 -28.48
C THR A 58 18.69 6.31 -27.61
N THR A 59 17.54 5.84 -27.15
CA THR A 59 17.44 4.56 -26.41
C THR A 59 17.61 3.35 -27.32
N TRP A 60 17.14 3.42 -28.56
CA TRP A 60 17.31 2.31 -29.52
C TRP A 60 18.78 2.12 -29.94
N ARG A 61 19.57 3.20 -30.03
CA ARG A 61 21.01 3.13 -30.35
C ARG A 61 21.88 2.56 -29.23
N SER A 62 21.40 2.60 -27.97
CA SER A 62 22.13 2.01 -26.82
C SER A 62 21.88 0.53 -26.60
N SER A 63 20.88 -0.07 -27.25
CA SER A 63 20.54 -1.50 -27.09
C SER A 63 21.28 -2.44 -28.06
N SER A 64 22.16 -1.93 -28.92
CA SER A 64 22.98 -2.74 -29.83
C SER A 64 24.30 -3.24 -29.20
N ALA A 65 24.54 -2.96 -27.92
CA ALA A 65 25.67 -3.53 -27.19
C ALA A 65 25.37 -4.98 -26.78
N SER A 66 25.77 -5.91 -27.65
CA SER A 66 26.18 -7.28 -27.34
C SER A 66 25.33 -8.03 -26.29
N PHE A 67 24.17 -8.52 -26.70
CA PHE A 67 23.51 -9.63 -25.99
C PHE A 67 24.29 -10.92 -26.26
N THR A 68 25.41 -11.12 -25.55
CA THR A 68 25.99 -12.46 -25.41
C THR A 68 25.21 -13.18 -24.32
N ALA A 69 24.22 -13.97 -24.72
CA ALA A 69 23.60 -14.96 -23.84
C ALA A 69 24.65 -15.99 -23.42
N ARG A 70 25.27 -15.79 -22.25
CA ARG A 70 26.04 -16.82 -21.58
C ARG A 70 25.03 -17.80 -20.98
N ILE A 71 24.72 -18.86 -21.72
CA ILE A 71 24.07 -20.04 -21.17
C ILE A 71 25.01 -20.57 -20.07
N PRO A 72 24.58 -20.68 -18.80
CA PRO A 72 25.37 -21.36 -17.78
C PRO A 72 25.41 -22.84 -18.16
N GLY A 73 26.58 -23.30 -18.63
CA GLY A 73 26.86 -24.72 -18.78
C GLY A 73 26.97 -25.39 -17.41
N ASP A 74 26.28 -26.52 -17.29
CA ASP A 74 26.60 -27.68 -16.47
C ASP A 74 26.90 -27.47 -14.98
N ILE A 75 25.87 -27.71 -14.16
CA ILE A 75 26.04 -28.23 -12.79
C ILE A 75 26.47 -29.70 -12.95
N MET A 76 27.78 -29.91 -13.08
CA MET A 76 28.39 -31.24 -13.03
C MET A 76 28.35 -31.73 -11.58
N ARG A 77 27.42 -32.65 -11.31
CA ARG A 77 27.35 -33.39 -10.05
C ARG A 77 28.50 -34.40 -10.04
N THR A 78 29.55 -34.13 -9.28
CA THR A 78 30.61 -35.10 -9.02
C THR A 78 30.07 -36.19 -8.09
N SER A 79 29.91 -37.42 -8.62
CA SER A 79 29.72 -38.63 -7.82
C SER A 79 31.06 -39.36 -7.70
N PRO A 80 31.40 -39.96 -6.55
CA PRO A 80 32.71 -40.58 -6.34
C PRO A 80 32.78 -42.01 -6.92
N ASP A 81 33.95 -42.31 -7.48
CA ASP A 81 34.68 -43.59 -7.54
C ASP A 81 33.91 -44.92 -7.73
N ASP A 82 34.07 -45.52 -8.91
CA ASP A 82 33.94 -46.97 -9.13
C ASP A 82 35.22 -47.53 -9.79
N PRO A 83 36.06 -48.29 -9.07
CA PRO A 83 37.30 -48.85 -9.59
C PRO A 83 37.09 -50.30 -10.04
N SER A 84 36.33 -50.54 -11.11
CA SER A 84 36.23 -51.91 -11.64
C SER A 84 35.74 -52.05 -13.09
N ARG A 85 36.53 -51.64 -14.10
CA ARG A 85 36.43 -52.36 -15.41
C ARG A 85 37.64 -52.23 -16.34
N PRO A 86 38.04 -53.33 -17.03
CA PRO A 86 39.35 -53.41 -17.66
C PRO A 86 39.38 -52.91 -19.10
N SER A 87 40.59 -52.45 -19.45
CA SER A 87 41.11 -52.20 -20.79
C SER A 87 40.76 -53.31 -21.78
N GLY A 88 39.98 -52.96 -22.80
CA GLY A 88 39.64 -53.82 -23.92
C GLY A 88 39.52 -53.01 -25.22
N ARG A 89 40.63 -52.93 -25.95
CA ARG A 89 40.73 -52.45 -27.33
C ARG A 89 39.76 -53.24 -28.22
N LYS A 90 38.82 -52.54 -28.89
CA LYS A 90 38.19 -53.01 -30.13
C LYS A 90 38.06 -51.85 -31.09
N GLU A 91 38.78 -51.98 -32.20
CA GLU A 91 38.70 -51.15 -33.39
C GLU A 91 37.27 -51.23 -33.95
N ALA A 92 36.57 -50.10 -33.99
CA ALA A 92 35.25 -50.00 -34.62
C ALA A 92 35.43 -49.46 -36.05
N VAL A 93 35.23 -50.38 -36.99
CA VAL A 93 35.12 -50.17 -38.43
C VAL A 93 33.98 -49.17 -38.71
N TYR A 94 34.29 -48.03 -39.32
CA TYR A 94 33.29 -47.11 -39.87
C TYR A 94 32.67 -47.76 -41.13
N HIS A 95 31.54 -48.44 -40.96
CA HIS A 95 30.63 -48.69 -42.08
C HIS A 95 29.84 -47.42 -42.35
N GLY A 96 30.11 -46.80 -43.50
CA GLY A 96 29.32 -45.68 -44.02
C GLY A 96 27.85 -46.10 -44.15
N THR A 97 26.97 -45.36 -43.47
CA THR A 97 25.54 -45.36 -43.76
C THR A 97 25.25 -44.18 -44.69
N PRO A 98 24.37 -44.35 -45.69
CA PRO A 98 24.08 -43.30 -46.66
C PRO A 98 23.30 -42.16 -46.00
N ASP A 99 23.73 -40.92 -46.27
CA ASP A 99 23.05 -39.68 -45.88
C ASP A 99 21.57 -39.70 -46.27
N ILE A 100 20.69 -39.56 -45.28
CA ILE A 100 19.29 -39.19 -45.51
C ILE A 100 19.30 -37.69 -45.83
N PRO A 101 18.87 -37.24 -47.02
CA PRO A 101 18.85 -35.82 -47.34
C PRO A 101 17.89 -35.11 -46.39
N GLY A 102 18.46 -34.25 -45.53
CA GLY A 102 17.72 -33.39 -44.64
C GLY A 102 16.70 -32.59 -45.43
N ARG A 103 15.41 -32.74 -45.09
CA ARG A 103 14.38 -31.80 -45.52
C ARG A 103 14.85 -30.40 -45.14
N CYS A 104 15.25 -29.61 -46.14
CA CYS A 104 15.49 -28.20 -45.98
C CYS A 104 14.16 -27.57 -45.54
N SER A 105 13.99 -27.36 -44.23
CA SER A 105 12.89 -26.54 -43.75
C SER A 105 13.10 -25.17 -44.37
N PHE A 106 12.26 -24.80 -45.33
CA PHE A 106 12.21 -23.44 -45.86
C PHE A 106 11.92 -22.50 -44.69
N ARG A 107 12.98 -21.99 -44.06
CA ARG A 107 12.88 -20.93 -43.08
C ARG A 107 12.45 -19.70 -43.87
N HIS A 108 11.17 -19.38 -43.79
CA HIS A 108 10.60 -18.19 -44.39
C HIS A 108 11.28 -16.99 -43.72
N ALA A 109 12.17 -16.33 -44.46
CA ALA A 109 12.77 -15.08 -44.02
C ALA A 109 11.70 -14.00 -44.12
N PHE A 110 11.34 -13.40 -42.98
CA PHE A 110 10.38 -12.30 -42.91
C PHE A 110 10.87 -11.12 -43.75
N THR A 111 10.01 -10.58 -44.60
CA THR A 111 10.36 -9.39 -45.37
C THR A 111 10.35 -8.16 -44.46
N LEU A 112 11.25 -7.20 -44.72
CA LEU A 112 11.32 -5.94 -43.97
C LEU A 112 9.99 -5.18 -44.00
N VAL A 113 9.25 -5.28 -45.12
CA VAL A 113 7.93 -4.68 -45.31
C VAL A 113 6.90 -5.29 -44.36
N GLU A 114 6.87 -6.61 -44.24
CA GLU A 114 5.90 -7.31 -43.37
C GLU A 114 6.07 -6.90 -41.91
N THR A 115 7.32 -6.85 -41.43
CA THR A 115 7.63 -6.39 -40.07
C THR A 115 7.28 -4.91 -39.86
N LEU A 116 7.50 -4.04 -40.84
CA LEU A 116 7.14 -2.62 -40.76
C LEU A 116 5.63 -2.41 -40.67
N VAL A 117 4.86 -3.10 -41.51
CA VAL A 117 3.40 -3.00 -41.49
C VAL A 117 2.86 -3.53 -40.17
N SER A 118 3.33 -4.69 -39.69
CA SER A 118 2.88 -5.25 -38.42
C SER A 118 3.15 -4.33 -37.22
N LEU A 119 4.36 -3.76 -37.14
CA LEU A 119 4.68 -2.82 -36.06
C LEU A 119 3.83 -1.55 -36.14
N SER A 120 3.53 -1.06 -37.35
CA SER A 120 2.66 0.10 -37.54
C SER A 120 1.24 -0.15 -37.03
N VAL A 121 0.68 -1.34 -37.29
CA VAL A 121 -0.66 -1.71 -36.81
C VAL A 121 -0.66 -1.88 -35.30
N ILE A 122 0.33 -2.56 -34.72
CA ILE A 122 0.45 -2.71 -33.26
C ILE A 122 0.57 -1.33 -32.58
N ALA A 123 1.34 -0.40 -33.16
CA ALA A 123 1.48 0.95 -32.63
C ALA A 123 0.14 1.70 -32.60
N VAL A 124 -0.65 1.61 -33.68
CA VAL A 124 -1.99 2.21 -33.73
C VAL A 124 -2.92 1.57 -32.69
N LEU A 125 -2.94 0.23 -32.59
CA LEU A 125 -3.76 -0.46 -31.59
C LEU A 125 -3.39 -0.05 -30.17
N LEU A 126 -2.10 -0.09 -29.82
CA LEU A 126 -1.65 0.31 -28.48
C LEU A 126 -1.98 1.77 -28.16
N SER A 127 -1.90 2.67 -29.14
CA SER A 127 -2.28 4.08 -28.95
C SER A 127 -3.74 4.27 -28.53
N LEU A 128 -4.64 3.38 -28.96
CA LEU A 128 -6.05 3.39 -28.58
C LEU A 128 -6.29 2.65 -27.25
N LEU A 129 -5.49 1.62 -26.94
CA LEU A 129 -5.67 0.79 -25.74
C LEU A 129 -5.10 1.44 -24.46
N ILE A 130 -3.95 2.11 -24.52
CA ILE A 130 -3.29 2.70 -23.34
C ILE A 130 -4.21 3.62 -22.50
N PRO A 131 -4.97 4.58 -23.07
CA PRO A 131 -5.82 5.47 -22.27
C PRO A 131 -6.93 4.70 -21.54
N SER A 132 -7.54 3.70 -22.18
CA SER A 132 -8.57 2.86 -21.54
C SER A 132 -8.05 2.07 -20.34
N LEU A 133 -6.79 1.63 -20.38
CA LEU A 133 -6.17 0.85 -19.31
C LEU A 133 -5.92 1.70 -18.05
N HIS A 134 -5.63 3.00 -18.21
CA HIS A 134 -5.46 3.90 -17.07
C HIS A 134 -6.77 4.05 -16.28
N SER A 135 -7.89 4.31 -16.97
CA SER A 135 -9.20 4.38 -16.33
C SER A 135 -9.62 3.07 -15.69
N ALA A 136 -9.27 1.93 -16.29
CA ALA A 136 -9.52 0.61 -15.71
C ALA A 136 -8.75 0.40 -14.40
N ARG A 137 -7.46 0.78 -14.36
CA ARG A 137 -6.62 0.68 -13.15
C ARG A 137 -7.15 1.52 -12.00
N GLU A 138 -7.62 2.73 -12.27
CA GLU A 138 -8.17 3.58 -11.22
C GLU A 138 -9.44 2.97 -10.61
N LYS A 139 -10.35 2.44 -11.45
CA LYS A 139 -11.52 1.69 -10.97
C LYS A 139 -11.14 0.47 -10.14
N MET A 140 -10.10 -0.27 -10.55
CA MET A 140 -9.60 -1.41 -9.77
C MET A 140 -9.07 -1.00 -8.40
N ARG A 141 -8.39 0.15 -8.29
CA ARG A 141 -7.94 0.68 -6.99
C ARG A 141 -9.12 1.04 -6.09
N THR A 142 -10.15 1.68 -6.62
CA THR A 142 -11.39 1.96 -5.87
C THR A 142 -12.06 0.69 -5.40
N LEU A 143 -12.21 -0.32 -6.27
CA LEU A 143 -12.76 -1.62 -5.90
C LEU A 143 -11.93 -2.32 -4.82
N LYS A 144 -10.59 -2.21 -4.89
CA LYS A 144 -9.69 -2.75 -3.88
C LYS A 144 -9.82 -2.03 -2.54
N CYS A 145 -9.86 -0.69 -2.50
CA CYS A 145 -10.07 0.05 -1.24
C CYS A 145 -11.46 -0.28 -0.66
N ALA A 146 -12.51 -0.36 -1.49
CA ALA A 146 -13.84 -0.77 -1.05
C ALA A 146 -13.88 -2.20 -0.48
N SER A 147 -13.17 -3.14 -1.12
CA SER A 147 -13.03 -4.51 -0.62
C SER A 147 -12.27 -4.57 0.71
N ASN A 148 -11.19 -3.77 0.87
CA ASN A 148 -10.46 -3.70 2.12
C ASN A 148 -11.35 -3.15 3.25
N VAL A 149 -12.10 -2.08 3.00
CA VAL A 149 -13.08 -1.54 3.97
C VAL A 149 -14.16 -2.57 4.30
N LYS A 150 -14.63 -3.34 3.31
CA LYS A 150 -15.59 -4.43 3.53
C LYS A 150 -15.01 -5.51 4.44
N SER A 151 -13.74 -5.88 4.27
CA SER A 151 -13.03 -6.79 5.18
C SER A 151 -12.92 -6.20 6.57
N VAL A 152 -12.53 -4.93 6.72
CA VAL A 152 -12.44 -4.25 8.03
C VAL A 152 -13.79 -4.28 8.76
N VAL A 153 -14.87 -3.95 8.07
CA VAL A 153 -16.21 -3.98 8.66
C VAL A 153 -16.64 -5.40 9.03
N PHE A 154 -16.27 -6.41 8.23
CA PHE A 154 -16.53 -7.80 8.56
C PHE A 154 -15.75 -8.25 9.80
N GLU A 155 -14.47 -7.90 9.90
CA GLU A 155 -13.65 -8.12 11.10
C GLU A 155 -14.25 -7.45 12.33
N PHE A 156 -14.81 -6.25 12.18
CA PHE A 156 -15.53 -5.59 13.27
C PHE A 156 -16.71 -6.41 13.79
N GLN A 157 -17.49 -7.03 12.91
CA GLN A 157 -18.64 -7.85 13.32
C GLN A 157 -18.18 -9.08 14.10
N LEU A 158 -17.13 -9.77 13.63
CA LEU A 158 -16.51 -10.88 14.35
C LEU A 158 -15.94 -10.44 15.70
N PHE A 159 -15.24 -9.30 15.72
CA PHE A 159 -14.71 -8.71 16.94
C PHE A 159 -15.83 -8.38 17.92
N ALA A 160 -16.90 -7.73 17.46
CA ALA A 160 -18.06 -7.35 18.27
C ALA A 160 -18.84 -8.54 18.81
N GLU A 161 -18.82 -9.69 18.14
CA GLU A 161 -19.40 -10.96 18.62
C GLU A 161 -18.43 -11.77 19.50
N GLY A 162 -17.14 -11.47 19.45
CA GLY A 162 -16.11 -12.14 20.27
C GLY A 162 -15.61 -13.42 19.60
N LEU A 163 -15.71 -13.46 18.27
CA LEU A 163 -15.32 -14.56 17.40
C LEU A 163 -14.00 -14.27 16.66
N SER A 164 -13.34 -13.14 16.93
CA SER A 164 -12.04 -12.80 16.36
C SER A 164 -10.96 -13.78 16.81
N GLU A 165 -10.13 -14.27 15.89
CA GLU A 165 -9.08 -15.24 16.19
C GLU A 165 -8.05 -14.71 17.21
N ALA A 166 -7.75 -13.41 17.14
CA ALA A 166 -6.81 -12.75 18.05
C ALA A 166 -7.40 -12.45 19.44
N GLY A 167 -8.67 -12.80 19.70
CA GLY A 167 -9.41 -12.31 20.86
C GLY A 167 -9.70 -10.81 20.76
N ARG A 168 -9.97 -10.16 21.90
CA ARG A 168 -10.18 -8.70 21.97
C ARG A 168 -9.12 -7.99 22.79
N GLY A 169 -8.06 -8.68 23.18
CA GLY A 169 -6.97 -8.09 23.94
C GLY A 169 -7.42 -7.62 25.33
N GLU A 170 -7.05 -6.41 25.73
CA GLU A 170 -7.36 -5.83 27.02
C GLU A 170 -8.87 -5.69 27.24
N SER A 171 -9.65 -5.54 26.17
CA SER A 171 -11.11 -5.55 26.20
C SER A 171 -11.69 -6.84 26.76
N ASP A 172 -10.98 -7.96 26.70
CA ASP A 172 -11.47 -9.21 27.32
C ASP A 172 -11.62 -9.05 28.85
N ARG A 173 -10.91 -8.10 29.47
CA ARG A 173 -11.07 -7.74 30.88
C ARG A 173 -12.39 -7.00 31.18
N LEU A 174 -13.04 -6.43 30.17
CA LEU A 174 -14.34 -5.75 30.30
C LEU A 174 -15.52 -6.73 30.26
N GLY A 175 -15.26 -8.02 29.99
CA GLY A 175 -16.24 -9.09 29.89
C GLY A 175 -16.74 -9.34 28.46
N ALA A 176 -17.47 -10.45 28.26
CA ALA A 176 -17.85 -10.93 26.94
C ALA A 176 -18.72 -9.95 26.12
N SER A 177 -19.39 -9.00 26.76
CA SER A 177 -20.35 -8.10 26.12
C SER A 177 -19.80 -6.70 25.85
N ARG A 178 -18.53 -6.41 26.16
CA ARG A 178 -17.95 -5.08 26.00
C ARG A 178 -16.58 -5.13 25.37
N PHE A 179 -16.24 -4.09 24.62
CA PHE A 179 -14.92 -3.91 24.04
C PHE A 179 -14.67 -2.44 23.70
N ARG A 180 -13.41 -2.04 23.61
CA ARG A 180 -13.02 -0.70 23.19
C ARG A 180 -12.82 -0.66 21.69
N ILE A 181 -13.17 0.48 21.10
CA ILE A 181 -12.92 0.69 19.67
C ILE A 181 -11.42 0.81 19.37
N GLU A 182 -10.63 1.26 20.37
CA GLU A 182 -9.16 1.31 20.32
C GLU A 182 -8.58 -0.08 20.06
N ASP A 183 -8.93 -1.06 20.90
CA ASP A 183 -8.42 -2.43 20.78
C ASP A 183 -8.80 -3.07 19.42
N PHE A 184 -10.00 -2.75 18.89
CA PHE A 184 -10.35 -3.16 17.52
C PHE A 184 -9.46 -2.49 16.47
N GLN A 185 -9.15 -1.20 16.60
CA GLN A 185 -8.24 -0.51 15.69
C GLN A 185 -6.84 -1.13 15.74
N GLU A 186 -6.33 -1.39 16.94
CA GLU A 186 -5.03 -1.99 17.18
C GLU A 186 -4.95 -3.40 16.59
N SER A 187 -6.02 -4.19 16.70
CA SER A 187 -6.10 -5.52 16.10
C SER A 187 -6.03 -5.49 14.57
N LEU A 188 -6.58 -4.46 13.92
CA LEU A 188 -6.50 -4.30 12.45
C LEU A 188 -5.08 -3.99 11.99
N TYR A 189 -4.35 -3.15 12.73
CA TYR A 189 -2.95 -2.84 12.43
C TYR A 189 -2.00 -3.95 12.89
N GLY A 190 -2.39 -4.75 13.89
CA GLY A 190 -1.50 -5.70 14.54
C GLY A 190 -0.42 -4.99 15.36
N VAL A 191 -0.82 -3.96 16.12
CA VAL A 191 0.04 -3.21 17.04
C VAL A 191 -0.35 -3.49 18.49
N ASP A 192 0.43 -2.94 19.42
CA ASP A 192 0.28 -3.18 20.86
C ASP A 192 0.21 -4.68 21.21
N GLU A 193 -0.79 -5.10 21.97
CA GLU A 193 -1.03 -6.49 22.34
C GLU A 193 -1.38 -7.43 21.17
N PHE A 194 -1.75 -6.85 20.02
CA PHE A 194 -2.05 -7.60 18.78
C PHE A 194 -0.81 -7.78 17.88
N TRP A 195 0.39 -7.53 18.42
CA TRP A 195 1.63 -7.68 17.66
C TRP A 195 1.84 -9.11 17.17
N ARG A 196 1.76 -9.29 15.83
CA ARG A 196 1.83 -10.60 15.15
C ARG A 196 3.14 -10.84 14.40
N TYR A 197 4.09 -9.92 14.49
CA TYR A 197 5.32 -9.93 13.68
C TYR A 197 6.52 -10.55 14.41
N GLY A 198 6.28 -11.37 15.44
CA GLY A 198 7.32 -11.99 16.26
C GLY A 198 8.20 -10.96 16.97
N ASP A 199 9.50 -11.26 17.11
CA ASP A 199 10.45 -10.42 17.87
C ASP A 199 10.98 -9.21 17.07
N VAL A 200 10.33 -8.87 15.96
CA VAL A 200 10.73 -7.73 15.12
C VAL A 200 10.35 -6.42 15.81
N LEU A 201 11.24 -5.44 15.80
CA LEU A 201 11.01 -4.13 16.44
C LEU A 201 10.28 -3.13 15.54
N GLN A 202 10.23 -3.38 14.24
CA GLN A 202 9.58 -2.52 13.25
C GLN A 202 9.27 -3.29 11.97
N VAL A 203 8.07 -3.10 11.42
CA VAL A 203 7.66 -3.69 10.13
C VAL A 203 7.19 -2.59 9.20
N GLU A 204 7.62 -2.67 7.94
CA GLU A 204 7.09 -1.82 6.87
C GLU A 204 6.01 -2.60 6.10
N VAL A 205 4.81 -2.06 6.04
CA VAL A 205 3.66 -2.62 5.33
C VAL A 205 3.30 -1.75 4.13
N SER A 206 3.29 -2.37 2.95
CA SER A 206 2.90 -1.71 1.70
C SER A 206 1.42 -1.33 1.70
N SER A 207 1.07 -0.23 1.01
CA SER A 207 -0.33 0.16 0.79
C SER A 207 -1.15 -0.88 0.02
N ALA A 208 -0.52 -1.83 -0.66
CA ALA A 208 -1.22 -2.90 -1.35
C ALA A 208 -1.63 -4.07 -0.43
N ASP A 209 -0.89 -4.26 0.66
CA ASP A 209 -0.88 -5.51 1.43
C ASP A 209 -1.51 -5.39 2.82
N HIS A 210 -1.95 -4.18 3.22
CA HIS A 210 -2.54 -3.92 4.51
C HIS A 210 -4.02 -3.52 4.41
N LEU A 211 -4.87 -3.99 5.33
CA LEU A 211 -6.32 -3.70 5.29
C LEU A 211 -6.63 -2.22 5.54
N MET A 212 -5.84 -1.57 6.39
CA MET A 212 -6.01 -0.17 6.78
C MET A 212 -5.36 0.85 5.82
N THR A 213 -4.86 0.41 4.67
CA THR A 213 -4.25 1.27 3.66
C THR A 213 -5.07 1.28 2.37
N CYS A 214 -5.02 2.40 1.65
CA CYS A 214 -5.60 2.50 0.32
C CYS A 214 -4.46 2.58 -0.72
N PRO A 215 -4.41 1.67 -1.70
CA PRO A 215 -3.43 1.71 -2.80
C PRO A 215 -3.37 3.04 -3.57
N SER A 216 -4.44 3.85 -3.54
CA SER A 216 -4.46 5.19 -4.15
C SER A 216 -3.74 6.26 -3.32
N ALA A 217 -3.48 6.02 -2.03
CA ALA A 217 -2.66 6.90 -1.19
C ALA A 217 -1.15 6.70 -1.46
N GLY A 218 -0.76 5.52 -1.95
CA GLY A 218 0.55 5.30 -2.58
C GLY A 218 1.74 5.17 -1.63
N ALA A 219 1.53 4.98 -0.33
CA ALA A 219 2.61 5.03 0.65
C ALA A 219 2.55 3.86 1.67
N ALA A 220 3.70 3.54 2.27
CA ALA A 220 3.86 2.41 3.17
C ALA A 220 3.75 2.87 4.62
N LEU A 221 3.15 2.05 5.48
CA LEU A 221 3.14 2.29 6.91
C LEU A 221 4.29 1.54 7.57
N THR A 222 4.90 2.20 8.53
CA THR A 222 5.75 1.63 9.56
C THR A 222 4.92 1.31 10.80
N LEU A 223 5.01 0.07 11.25
CA LEU A 223 4.40 -0.42 12.48
C LEU A 223 5.49 -0.76 13.48
N ILE A 224 5.32 -0.35 14.74
CA ILE A 224 6.20 -0.72 15.86
C ILE A 224 5.37 -1.36 16.99
N PRO A 225 5.96 -2.24 17.82
CA PRO A 225 5.23 -2.90 18.91
C PRO A 225 5.08 -2.01 20.14
N GLY A 226 4.10 -2.35 21.00
CA GLY A 226 4.07 -1.95 22.41
C GLY A 226 3.46 -0.58 22.71
N GLY A 227 2.56 -0.09 21.87
CA GLY A 227 1.74 1.08 22.20
C GLY A 227 0.56 1.26 21.25
N PRO A 228 -0.33 2.23 21.55
CA PRO A 228 -1.54 2.48 20.77
C PRO A 228 -1.21 3.00 19.37
N CYS A 229 -2.21 3.02 18.48
CA CYS A 229 -2.02 3.40 17.07
C CYS A 229 -1.33 4.76 16.90
N GLU A 230 -1.61 5.76 17.74
CA GLU A 230 -1.00 7.09 17.71
C GLU A 230 0.50 7.09 17.98
N GLN A 231 1.02 6.04 18.62
CA GLN A 231 2.46 5.90 18.89
C GLN A 231 3.11 4.87 17.95
N SER A 232 2.32 3.91 17.49
CA SER A 232 2.81 2.69 16.86
C SER A 232 2.62 2.61 15.36
N VAL A 233 1.80 3.49 14.76
CA VAL A 233 1.51 3.50 13.33
C VAL A 233 1.96 4.82 12.73
N GLY A 234 2.83 4.77 11.73
CA GLY A 234 3.26 5.96 11.01
C GLY A 234 3.72 5.67 9.58
N PRO A 235 4.12 6.67 8.81
CA PRO A 235 3.90 8.08 9.10
C PRO A 235 2.38 8.41 9.00
N PHE A 236 1.93 9.43 9.73
CA PHE A 236 0.50 9.75 9.84
C PHE A 236 -0.10 10.22 8.51
N GLU A 237 0.72 10.82 7.66
CA GLU A 237 0.37 11.27 6.32
C GLU A 237 -0.11 10.12 5.43
N ASP A 238 0.29 8.88 5.74
CA ASP A 238 0.00 7.70 4.92
C ASP A 238 -1.18 6.87 5.45
N VAL A 239 -1.71 7.25 6.62
CA VAL A 239 -2.94 6.66 7.16
C VAL A 239 -4.11 6.95 6.23
N SER A 240 -4.77 5.89 5.78
CA SER A 240 -5.78 5.97 4.72
C SER A 240 -7.21 5.77 5.23
N ILE A 241 -7.39 5.10 6.37
CA ILE A 241 -8.69 4.77 6.96
C ILE A 241 -8.69 5.21 8.43
N ALA A 242 -9.70 6.00 8.80
CA ALA A 242 -9.99 6.40 10.18
C ALA A 242 -11.22 5.69 10.70
N LEU A 243 -11.34 5.60 12.02
CA LEU A 243 -12.58 5.22 12.70
C LEU A 243 -13.43 6.45 13.03
N ASN A 244 -14.73 6.23 13.17
CA ASN A 244 -15.65 7.27 13.62
C ASN A 244 -15.30 7.66 15.07
N MET A 245 -14.84 8.90 15.25
CA MET A 245 -14.36 9.40 16.52
C MET A 245 -15.42 9.41 17.63
N ARG A 246 -16.72 9.41 17.31
CA ARG A 246 -17.80 9.28 18.32
C ARG A 246 -17.87 7.91 18.96
N LEU A 247 -17.30 6.88 18.33
CA LEU A 247 -17.15 5.55 18.90
C LEU A 247 -15.96 5.47 19.86
N TYR A 248 -15.03 6.42 19.78
CA TYR A 248 -13.80 6.50 20.59
C TYR A 248 -13.95 7.46 21.76
N ARG A 249 -14.39 8.70 21.48
CA ARG A 249 -14.64 9.74 22.48
C ARG A 249 -16.10 10.16 22.45
N PRO A 250 -16.96 9.50 23.22
CA PRO A 250 -18.34 9.89 23.35
C PRO A 250 -18.46 11.15 24.22
N VAL A 251 -19.68 11.65 24.30
CA VAL A 251 -20.04 12.75 25.17
C VAL A 251 -20.72 12.19 26.40
N VAL A 252 -20.19 12.54 27.57
CA VAL A 252 -20.82 12.23 28.86
C VAL A 252 -21.55 13.45 29.41
N ARG A 253 -22.62 13.20 30.18
CA ARG A 253 -23.31 14.23 30.96
C ARG A 253 -22.94 14.08 32.42
N PHE A 254 -22.29 15.09 32.99
CA PHE A 254 -21.94 15.12 34.41
C PHE A 254 -22.53 16.36 35.06
N ARG A 255 -23.37 16.17 36.09
CA ARG A 255 -24.09 17.27 36.78
C ARG A 255 -24.85 18.21 35.83
N GLY A 256 -25.37 17.66 34.72
CA GLY A 256 -26.07 18.41 33.68
C GLY A 256 -25.15 19.09 32.65
N GLU A 257 -23.84 19.18 32.91
CA GLU A 257 -22.84 19.66 31.96
C GLU A 257 -22.45 18.58 30.97
N ARG A 258 -22.27 18.98 29.71
CA ARG A 258 -21.88 18.10 28.61
C ARG A 258 -20.37 18.15 28.46
N LEU A 259 -19.68 17.04 28.68
CA LEU A 259 -18.22 16.94 28.61
C LEU A 259 -17.84 15.82 27.64
N LEU A 260 -16.71 15.99 26.94
CA LEU A 260 -16.09 14.86 26.24
C LEU A 260 -15.57 13.87 27.28
N ALA A 261 -15.87 12.59 27.06
CA ALA A 261 -15.37 11.53 27.92
C ALA A 261 -13.84 11.43 27.81
N PRO A 262 -13.12 11.14 28.90
CA PRO A 262 -11.71 10.78 28.82
C PRO A 262 -11.48 9.57 27.90
N PRO A 263 -10.31 9.46 27.24
CA PRO A 263 -9.93 8.26 26.47
C PRO A 263 -10.09 6.98 27.30
N GLY A 264 -10.48 5.87 26.68
CA GLY A 264 -10.69 4.58 27.34
C GLY A 264 -11.89 4.46 28.29
N SER A 265 -12.69 5.53 28.49
CA SER A 265 -13.93 5.46 29.30
C SER A 265 -15.15 5.00 28.51
N ALA A 266 -14.97 4.76 27.21
CA ALA A 266 -15.98 4.36 26.26
C ALA A 266 -15.87 2.87 25.91
N TRP A 267 -17.00 2.22 25.64
CA TRP A 267 -17.00 0.88 25.08
C TRP A 267 -18.13 0.70 24.06
N MET A 268 -17.92 -0.29 23.22
CA MET A 268 -18.86 -0.87 22.29
C MET A 268 -19.36 -2.20 22.84
N SER A 269 -20.50 -2.65 22.32
CA SER A 269 -21.11 -3.91 22.67
C SER A 269 -21.65 -4.57 21.39
N PRO A 270 -21.97 -5.88 21.38
CA PRO A 270 -22.64 -6.51 20.24
C PRO A 270 -23.94 -5.78 19.83
N GLN A 271 -24.59 -5.10 20.77
CA GLN A 271 -25.80 -4.30 20.53
C GLN A 271 -25.56 -3.13 19.58
N SER A 272 -24.32 -2.64 19.45
CA SER A 272 -23.96 -1.61 18.46
C SER A 272 -24.28 -2.02 17.03
N LEU A 273 -24.34 -3.33 16.74
CA LEU A 273 -24.74 -3.84 15.42
C LEU A 273 -26.21 -3.56 15.08
N ASN A 274 -27.04 -3.21 16.07
CA ASN A 274 -28.42 -2.75 15.85
C ASN A 274 -28.51 -1.33 15.29
N HIS A 275 -27.38 -0.65 15.10
CA HIS A 275 -27.27 0.66 14.44
C HIS A 275 -26.62 0.49 13.07
N PRO A 276 -27.29 -0.18 12.09
CA PRO A 276 -26.63 -0.62 10.88
C PRO A 276 -26.09 0.52 10.02
N TYR A 277 -26.68 1.71 10.10
CA TYR A 277 -26.30 2.90 9.33
C TYR A 277 -25.40 3.88 10.11
N ALA A 278 -24.91 3.49 11.29
CA ALA A 278 -23.87 4.25 11.98
C ALA A 278 -22.51 3.98 11.30
N PRO A 279 -21.78 5.03 10.86
CA PRO A 279 -20.47 4.86 10.28
C PRO A 279 -19.47 4.31 11.30
N LEU A 280 -18.73 3.29 10.89
CA LEU A 280 -17.63 2.68 11.63
C LEU A 280 -16.29 3.23 11.15
N THR A 281 -16.05 3.14 9.84
CA THR A 281 -14.79 3.53 9.20
C THR A 281 -15.04 4.52 8.08
N ILE A 282 -14.06 5.37 7.81
CA ILE A 282 -14.12 6.35 6.74
C ILE A 282 -12.72 6.60 6.21
N GLU A 283 -12.58 6.72 4.89
CA GLU A 283 -11.31 7.13 4.31
C GLU A 283 -10.92 8.54 4.78
N VAL A 284 -9.69 8.68 5.24
CA VAL A 284 -9.16 9.92 5.81
C VAL A 284 -8.08 10.52 4.92
N ASP A 285 -7.99 11.84 4.89
CA ASP A 285 -6.90 12.59 4.29
C ASP A 285 -5.78 12.80 5.33
N GLY A 286 -4.85 11.85 5.43
CA GLY A 286 -3.72 11.88 6.36
C GLY A 286 -2.89 13.17 6.31
N PRO A 287 -2.44 13.65 5.13
CA PRO A 287 -1.70 14.91 5.01
C PRO A 287 -2.53 16.11 5.48
N GLY A 288 -3.83 16.13 5.14
CA GLY A 288 -4.77 17.15 5.60
C GLY A 288 -4.93 17.16 7.12
N ALA A 289 -5.10 16.00 7.75
CA ALA A 289 -5.16 15.85 9.21
C ALA A 289 -3.88 16.36 9.88
N ARG A 290 -2.72 15.93 9.35
CA ARG A 290 -1.42 16.34 9.89
C ARG A 290 -1.21 17.85 9.82
N SER A 291 -1.58 18.48 8.71
CA SER A 291 -1.47 19.94 8.55
C SER A 291 -2.30 20.73 9.56
N ARG A 292 -3.34 20.11 10.14
CA ARG A 292 -4.19 20.68 11.21
C ARG A 292 -3.73 20.31 12.61
N GLY A 293 -2.67 19.52 12.76
CA GLY A 293 -2.20 19.00 14.04
C GLY A 293 -3.18 18.02 14.68
N ILE A 294 -3.83 17.20 13.86
CA ILE A 294 -4.79 16.17 14.29
C ILE A 294 -4.29 14.81 13.83
N ASP A 295 -4.47 13.81 14.66
CA ASP A 295 -4.09 12.44 14.32
C ASP A 295 -5.15 11.83 13.38
N PRO A 296 -4.74 11.14 12.30
CA PRO A 296 -5.63 10.69 11.24
C PRO A 296 -6.43 9.43 11.60
N PHE A 297 -6.32 8.90 12.82
CA PHE A 297 -6.93 7.64 13.23
C PHE A 297 -8.43 7.76 13.53
N TYR A 298 -8.88 8.97 13.89
CA TYR A 298 -10.25 9.23 14.30
C TYR A 298 -10.75 10.53 13.70
N ILE A 299 -11.87 10.48 12.98
CA ILE A 299 -12.52 11.67 12.43
C ILE A 299 -14.03 11.60 12.65
N ALA A 300 -14.68 12.76 12.71
CA ALA A 300 -16.13 12.83 12.76
C ALA A 300 -16.65 14.15 12.18
N PRO A 301 -17.78 14.14 11.45
CA PRO A 301 -18.34 15.36 10.91
C PRO A 301 -19.15 16.10 11.98
N PRO A 302 -19.39 17.41 11.80
CA PRO A 302 -20.45 18.09 12.54
C PRO A 302 -21.82 17.47 12.18
N VAL A 303 -22.67 17.22 13.17
CA VAL A 303 -24.01 16.63 12.96
C VAL A 303 -25.17 17.62 13.18
N GLY A 304 -24.85 18.90 13.41
CA GLY A 304 -25.86 19.94 13.59
C GLY A 304 -26.69 19.82 14.87
N GLN A 305 -26.31 18.93 15.80
CA GLN A 305 -26.92 18.86 17.11
C GLN A 305 -26.42 19.99 18.02
N LYS A 306 -27.31 20.47 18.90
CA LYS A 306 -26.94 21.45 19.91
C LYS A 306 -25.80 20.88 20.79
N ASP A 307 -24.75 21.68 20.98
CA ASP A 307 -23.55 21.36 21.77
C ASP A 307 -22.67 20.22 21.21
N ASP A 308 -22.76 19.90 19.92
CA ASP A 308 -21.89 18.91 19.27
C ASP A 308 -20.39 19.25 19.44
N PRO A 309 -19.57 18.39 20.08
CA PRO A 309 -18.15 18.66 20.30
C PRO A 309 -17.34 18.75 19.00
N TYR A 310 -17.94 18.33 17.88
CA TYR A 310 -17.32 18.36 16.55
C TYR A 310 -17.96 19.42 15.64
N ALA A 311 -18.76 20.34 16.20
CA ALA A 311 -19.47 21.38 15.45
C ALA A 311 -18.53 22.33 14.68
N ASP A 312 -17.29 22.50 15.15
CA ASP A 312 -16.29 23.36 14.51
C ASP A 312 -15.66 22.73 13.24
N GLY A 313 -15.97 21.45 12.96
CA GLY A 313 -15.44 20.71 11.82
C GLY A 313 -13.93 20.48 11.88
N ARG A 314 -13.27 20.77 13.01
CA ARG A 314 -11.81 20.67 13.14
C ARG A 314 -11.32 19.27 12.83
N PHE A 315 -11.99 18.27 13.40
CA PHE A 315 -11.68 16.85 13.28
C PHE A 315 -12.29 16.17 12.05
N TRP A 316 -12.80 16.95 11.09
CA TRP A 316 -13.36 16.40 9.86
C TRP A 316 -12.36 16.57 8.70
N THR A 317 -11.67 15.47 8.39
CA THR A 317 -10.67 15.40 7.31
C THR A 317 -10.88 14.15 6.43
N PRO A 318 -12.08 13.96 5.83
CA PRO A 318 -12.32 12.82 4.96
C PRO A 318 -11.47 12.94 3.68
N SER A 319 -11.04 11.81 3.14
CA SER A 319 -10.34 11.75 1.87
C SER A 319 -11.34 11.77 0.71
N THR A 320 -11.06 12.55 -0.33
CA THR A 320 -11.83 12.55 -1.59
C THR A 320 -11.10 11.79 -2.69
N ARG A 321 -10.50 10.64 -2.36
CA ARG A 321 -9.89 9.71 -3.32
C ARG A 321 -10.96 9.16 -4.30
N HIS A 322 -10.60 8.27 -5.21
CA HIS A 322 -11.59 7.55 -6.06
C HIS A 322 -12.52 8.42 -6.90
N GLY A 323 -11.98 9.47 -7.51
CA GLY A 323 -12.78 10.38 -8.35
C GLY A 323 -13.67 11.33 -7.54
N GLY A 324 -13.23 11.72 -6.34
CA GLY A 324 -13.94 12.66 -5.48
C GLY A 324 -14.96 12.01 -4.56
N GLN A 325 -14.84 10.69 -4.32
CA GLN A 325 -15.71 9.94 -3.45
C GLN A 325 -14.95 9.34 -2.28
N THR A 326 -15.51 9.47 -1.09
CA THR A 326 -15.02 8.82 0.12
C THR A 326 -15.72 7.48 0.28
N ILE A 327 -14.95 6.43 0.58
CA ILE A 327 -15.49 5.12 0.97
C ILE A 327 -15.74 5.11 2.49
N VAL A 328 -16.92 4.65 2.89
CA VAL A 328 -17.37 4.58 4.29
C VAL A 328 -17.90 3.19 4.61
N GLY A 329 -17.40 2.60 5.69
CA GLY A 329 -17.86 1.33 6.24
C GLY A 329 -18.79 1.55 7.44
N PHE A 330 -19.79 0.70 7.59
CA PHE A 330 -20.85 0.86 8.59
C PHE A 330 -20.92 -0.32 9.55
N LEU A 331 -21.39 -0.08 10.79
CA LEU A 331 -21.57 -1.14 11.80
C LEU A 331 -22.45 -2.30 11.28
N GLY A 332 -23.41 -2.01 10.40
CA GLY A 332 -24.29 -3.00 9.80
C GLY A 332 -23.66 -3.89 8.73
N GLY A 333 -22.35 -3.83 8.52
CA GLY A 333 -21.68 -4.72 7.58
C GLY A 333 -21.47 -4.14 6.19
N HIS A 334 -22.20 -3.08 5.82
CA HIS A 334 -22.20 -2.56 4.46
C HIS A 334 -21.15 -1.46 4.25
N VAL A 335 -20.88 -1.16 2.98
CA VAL A 335 -19.92 -0.14 2.55
C VAL A 335 -20.60 0.72 1.49
N LEU A 336 -20.55 2.04 1.66
CA LEU A 336 -21.11 3.01 0.73
C LEU A 336 -20.02 4.00 0.30
N THR A 337 -20.25 4.67 -0.82
CA THR A 337 -19.41 5.77 -1.28
C THR A 337 -20.24 7.05 -1.37
N SER A 338 -19.63 8.18 -1.02
CA SER A 338 -20.28 9.49 -1.17
C SER A 338 -19.24 10.57 -1.46
N SER A 339 -19.65 11.59 -2.21
CA SER A 339 -18.86 12.81 -2.38
C SER A 339 -19.05 13.80 -1.23
N HIS A 340 -20.12 13.64 -0.44
CA HIS A 340 -20.48 14.53 0.66
C HIS A 340 -20.92 13.70 1.90
N PRO A 341 -20.04 12.85 2.45
CA PRO A 341 -20.42 11.88 3.49
C PRO A 341 -21.02 12.51 4.76
N ALA A 342 -20.72 13.78 5.06
CA ALA A 342 -21.27 14.49 6.21
C ALA A 342 -22.76 14.87 6.07
N THR A 343 -23.27 15.00 4.84
CA THR A 343 -24.65 15.43 4.56
C THR A 343 -25.57 14.27 4.22
N GLU A 344 -25.02 13.06 4.11
CA GLU A 344 -25.80 11.84 3.88
C GLU A 344 -26.69 11.52 5.10
N HIS A 345 -27.79 10.80 4.87
CA HIS A 345 -28.72 10.37 5.91
C HIS A 345 -28.18 9.17 6.72
N TRP A 346 -26.94 9.28 7.18
CA TRP A 346 -26.27 8.26 8.00
C TRP A 346 -26.32 8.65 9.48
N ASP A 347 -26.28 7.67 10.37
CA ASP A 347 -26.35 7.90 11.82
C ASP A 347 -24.98 8.28 12.39
N TRP A 348 -24.48 9.44 11.95
CA TRP A 348 -23.27 10.04 12.51
C TRP A 348 -23.42 10.45 13.98
N SER A 349 -24.65 10.48 14.51
CA SER A 349 -24.90 10.84 15.91
C SER A 349 -24.70 9.68 16.89
N TYR A 350 -24.71 8.45 16.39
CA TYR A 350 -24.40 7.28 17.19
C TYR A 350 -23.03 7.39 17.86
N SER A 351 -22.95 7.02 19.13
CA SER A 351 -21.73 7.07 19.94
C SER A 351 -21.60 5.83 20.80
N ALA A 352 -20.37 5.54 21.24
CA ALA A 352 -20.11 4.47 22.20
C ALA A 352 -20.77 4.73 23.57
N GLU A 353 -20.95 3.65 24.34
CA GLU A 353 -21.44 3.66 25.72
C GLU A 353 -20.33 4.09 26.70
N THR A 354 -20.68 4.52 27.93
CA THR A 354 -19.71 5.05 28.92
C THR A 354 -19.99 4.62 30.36
N PHE A 355 -18.97 4.60 31.22
CA PHE A 355 -19.08 4.14 32.61
C PHE A 355 -20.10 4.97 33.40
N GLY A 356 -21.22 4.33 33.78
CA GLY A 356 -22.29 4.93 34.58
C GLY A 356 -23.46 5.56 33.79
N GLY A 357 -23.55 5.30 32.48
CA GLY A 357 -24.65 5.70 31.60
C GLY A 357 -25.62 4.57 31.27
#